data_AF-A0A0G1QLU5-F1
#
_entry.id   AF-A0A0G1QLU5-F1
#
_cell.length_a   1.000
_cell.length_b   1.000
_cell.length_c   1.000
_cell.angle_alpha   90.00
_cell.angle_beta   90.00
_cell.angle_gamma   90.00
#
_symmetry.space_group_name_H-M   'P 1'
#
loop_
_entity.id
_entity.type
_entity.pdbx_description
1 polymer ?
#
loop_
_entity_poly.entity_id
_entity_poly.type
_entity_poly.pdbx_seq_one_letter_code
_entity_poly.pdbx_strand_id
1 'polypeptide(L)'
;VSTVGLLAGVAAAAISQSAIVTTGLVLIVVEGFSMGVGSFLTEETTEEMEGGKPETWGAIRGAVVMLVSYCLAGMIPLAPYAFFAGKTAVVTSIILSLLGLLILGYGTSKFYHRPHPFRHAIKMFFLGGTAVLVGILVGKLFQV
;
A
#
# COMPACT_ATOMS: atom_id res chain seq x y z
N VAL A 1 0.46 -2.40 -0.40
CA VAL A 1 0.92 -3.54 -1.24
C VAL A 1 1.97 -3.06 -2.24
N SER A 2 1.65 -2.02 -3.02
CA SER A 2 2.57 -1.30 -3.91
C SER A 2 3.82 -0.75 -3.22
N THR A 3 3.67 -0.05 -2.09
CA THR A 3 4.81 0.52 -1.33
C THR A 3 5.91 -0.50 -1.00
N VAL A 4 5.55 -1.63 -0.39
CA VAL A 4 6.53 -2.69 -0.07
C VAL A 4 7.13 -3.33 -1.33
N GLY A 5 6.34 -3.51 -2.39
CA GLY A 5 6.84 -4.06 -3.66
C GLY A 5 7.88 -3.14 -4.33
N LEU A 6 7.58 -1.85 -4.42
CA LEU A 6 8.50 -0.87 -4.99
C LEU A 6 9.77 -0.74 -4.13
N LEU A 7 9.64 -0.61 -2.81
CA LEU A 7 10.80 -0.49 -1.91
C LEU A 7 11.69 -1.74 -1.96
N ALA A 8 11.10 -2.93 -2.04
CA ALA A 8 11.86 -4.17 -2.20
C ALA A 8 12.59 -4.23 -3.56
N GLY A 9 11.97 -3.74 -4.64
CA GLY A 9 12.59 -3.68 -5.96
C GLY A 9 13.74 -2.67 -6.06
N VAL A 10 13.51 -1.43 -5.60
CA VAL A 10 14.52 -0.37 -5.56
C VAL A 10 15.70 -0.78 -4.67
N ALA A 11 15.43 -1.43 -3.54
CA ALA A 11 16.49 -1.95 -2.69
C ALA A 11 17.23 -3.15 -3.30
N ALA A 12 16.55 -3.99 -4.09
CA ALA A 12 17.17 -5.09 -4.83
C ALA A 12 18.14 -4.58 -5.91
N ALA A 13 17.87 -3.41 -6.49
CA ALA A 13 18.75 -2.75 -7.45
C ALA A 13 20.01 -2.10 -6.81
N ALA A 14 20.29 -2.34 -5.53
CA ALA A 14 21.45 -1.83 -4.77
C ALA A 14 21.56 -0.29 -4.74
N ILE A 15 20.43 0.39 -4.74
CA ILE A 15 20.34 1.85 -4.69
C ILE A 15 20.66 2.36 -3.28
N SER A 16 21.19 3.58 -3.17
CA SER A 16 21.49 4.23 -1.89
C SER A 16 20.25 4.38 -1.00
N GLN A 17 20.45 4.31 0.32
CA GLN A 17 19.36 4.41 1.30
C GLN A 17 18.58 5.73 1.18
N SER A 18 19.24 6.84 0.84
CA SER A 18 18.59 8.13 0.61
C SER A 18 17.63 8.10 -0.56
N ALA A 19 17.98 7.42 -1.65
CA ALA A 19 17.11 7.26 -2.80
C ALA A 19 15.92 6.33 -2.48
N ILE A 20 16.11 5.23 -1.74
CA ILE A 20 15.00 4.37 -1.28
C ILE A 20 13.98 5.19 -0.48
N VAL A 21 14.44 5.99 0.49
CA VAL A 21 13.54 6.80 1.33
C VAL A 21 12.82 7.87 0.52
N THR A 22 13.53 8.55 -0.37
CA THR A 22 12.96 9.63 -1.19
C THR A 22 11.91 9.08 -2.15
N THR A 23 12.23 8.01 -2.89
CA THR A 23 11.27 7.37 -3.82
C THR A 23 10.09 6.78 -3.07
N GLY A 24 10.32 6.18 -1.90
CA GLY A 24 9.26 5.67 -1.02
C GLY A 24 8.29 6.75 -0.59
N LEU A 25 8.80 7.89 -0.12
CA LEU A 25 7.97 9.01 0.33
C LEU A 25 7.20 9.65 -0.82
N VAL A 26 7.83 9.84 -1.97
CA VAL A 26 7.17 10.31 -3.19
C VAL A 26 6.05 9.36 -3.61
N LEU A 27 6.32 8.04 -3.65
CA LEU A 27 5.32 7.04 -3.99
C LEU A 27 4.14 7.11 -3.02
N ILE A 28 4.38 7.15 -1.72
CA ILE A 28 3.31 7.16 -0.71
C ILE A 28 2.35 8.34 -0.94
N VAL A 29 2.90 9.54 -1.15
CA VAL A 29 2.08 10.74 -1.33
C VAL A 29 1.34 10.73 -2.67
N VAL A 30 2.06 10.45 -3.77
CA VAL A 30 1.49 10.49 -5.13
C VAL A 30 0.45 9.39 -5.32
N GLU A 31 0.75 8.18 -4.87
CA GLU A 31 -0.15 7.03 -4.99
C GLU A 31 -1.36 7.17 -4.07
N GLY A 32 -1.16 7.69 -2.85
CA GLY A 32 -2.27 8.01 -1.94
C GLY A 32 -3.22 9.05 -2.54
N PHE A 33 -2.67 10.08 -3.20
CA PHE A 33 -3.48 11.08 -3.90
C PHE A 33 -4.23 10.45 -5.07
N SER A 34 -3.55 9.64 -5.89
CA SER A 34 -4.16 8.93 -7.01
C SER A 34 -5.30 8.01 -6.56
N MET A 35 -5.12 7.26 -5.47
CA MET A 35 -6.18 6.41 -4.92
C MET A 35 -7.36 7.24 -4.39
N GLY A 36 -7.10 8.34 -3.68
CA GLY A 36 -8.16 9.24 -3.20
C GLY A 36 -8.98 9.85 -4.34
N VAL A 37 -8.34 10.32 -5.41
CA VAL A 37 -9.05 10.79 -6.62
C VAL A 37 -9.83 9.65 -7.27
N GLY A 38 -9.24 8.46 -7.36
CA GLY A 38 -9.91 7.27 -7.89
C GLY A 38 -11.17 6.90 -7.11
N SER A 39 -11.12 6.95 -5.78
CA SER A 39 -12.31 6.66 -4.95
C SER A 39 -13.38 7.73 -5.09
N PHE A 40 -13.00 9.00 -5.16
CA PHE A 40 -13.94 10.10 -5.42
C PHE A 40 -14.71 9.87 -6.72
N LEU A 41 -14.00 9.60 -7.82
CA LEU A 41 -14.61 9.36 -9.12
C LEU A 41 -15.46 8.07 -9.13
N THR A 42 -15.02 7.04 -8.42
CA THR A 42 -15.78 5.78 -8.30
C THR A 42 -17.08 6.00 -7.55
N GLU A 43 -17.08 6.81 -6.49
CA GLU A 43 -18.28 7.10 -5.71
C GLU A 43 -19.28 7.93 -6.52
N GLU A 44 -18.84 9.01 -7.18
CA GLU A 44 -19.71 9.83 -8.04
C GLU A 44 -20.32 9.00 -9.18
N THR A 45 -19.51 8.19 -9.87
CA THR A 45 -20.02 7.32 -10.95
C THR A 45 -20.98 6.25 -10.45
N THR A 46 -20.78 5.73 -9.23
CA THR A 46 -21.71 4.75 -8.63
C THR A 46 -23.05 5.40 -8.32
N GLU A 47 -23.05 6.61 -7.75
CA GLU A 47 -24.28 7.36 -7.45
C GLU A 47 -25.06 7.74 -8.72
N GLU A 48 -24.37 8.15 -9.79
CA GLU A 48 -24.98 8.40 -11.11
C GLU A 48 -25.63 7.14 -11.69
N MET A 49 -24.96 5.98 -11.58
CA MET A 49 -25.49 4.70 -12.06
C MET A 49 -26.71 4.21 -11.26
N GLU A 50 -26.77 4.52 -9.96
CA GLU A 50 -27.91 4.22 -9.11
C GLU A 50 -29.10 5.19 -9.33
N GLY A 51 -28.92 6.21 -10.18
CA GLY A 51 -29.93 7.22 -10.47
C GLY A 51 -30.08 8.28 -9.38
N GLY A 52 -29.13 8.33 -8.43
CA GLY A 52 -29.02 9.36 -7.42
C GLY A 52 -28.48 10.67 -7.99
N LYS A 53 -28.58 11.75 -7.21
CA LYS A 53 -27.79 12.96 -7.46
C LYS A 53 -26.43 12.78 -6.79
N PRO A 54 -25.31 13.10 -7.46
CA PRO A 54 -24.00 12.95 -6.86
C PRO A 54 -23.87 13.78 -5.57
N GLU A 55 -23.54 13.13 -4.45
CA GLU A 55 -23.24 13.69 -3.14
C GLU A 55 -21.73 13.95 -3.04
N THR A 56 -21.29 14.98 -3.78
CA THR A 56 -19.87 15.34 -3.93
C THR A 56 -19.13 15.51 -2.60
N TRP A 57 -19.82 15.99 -1.56
CA TRP A 57 -19.19 16.18 -0.25
C TRP A 57 -18.89 14.86 0.48
N GLY A 58 -19.73 13.84 0.32
CA GLY A 58 -19.48 12.49 0.82
C GLY A 58 -18.27 11.87 0.14
N ALA A 59 -18.24 11.93 -1.18
CA ALA A 59 -17.14 11.41 -2.00
C ALA A 59 -15.79 12.09 -1.67
N ILE A 60 -15.77 13.42 -1.47
CA ILE A 60 -14.56 14.15 -1.07
C ILE A 60 -14.06 13.68 0.30
N ARG A 61 -14.96 13.48 1.27
CA ARG A 61 -14.57 12.96 2.60
C ARG A 61 -13.96 11.56 2.49
N GLY A 62 -14.56 10.68 1.68
CA GLY A 62 -14.02 9.36 1.40
C GLY A 62 -12.61 9.41 0.81
N ALA A 63 -12.41 10.25 -0.21
CA ALA A 63 -11.11 10.47 -0.84
C ALA A 63 -10.03 10.98 0.11
N VAL A 64 -10.37 11.95 0.97
CA VAL A 64 -9.43 12.47 1.97
C VAL A 64 -9.06 11.40 3.00
N VAL A 65 -10.05 10.63 3.49
CA VAL A 65 -9.80 9.52 4.41
C VAL A 65 -8.89 8.47 3.75
N MET A 66 -9.10 8.17 2.47
CA MET A 66 -8.26 7.25 1.71
C MET A 66 -6.82 7.76 1.60
N LEU A 67 -6.62 9.01 1.19
CA LEU A 67 -5.30 9.64 1.09
C LEU A 67 -4.54 9.58 2.43
N VAL A 68 -5.18 10.03 3.51
CA VAL A 68 -4.53 10.07 4.84
C VAL A 68 -4.22 8.65 5.34
N SER A 69 -5.17 7.73 5.20
CA SER A 69 -4.97 6.33 5.60
C SER A 69 -3.84 5.67 4.81
N TYR A 70 -3.75 5.97 3.51
CA TYR A 70 -2.68 5.46 2.65
C TYR A 70 -1.33 6.01 3.06
N CYS A 71 -1.23 7.32 3.32
CA CYS A 71 0.00 7.94 3.80
C CYS A 71 0.48 7.28 5.10
N LEU A 72 -0.41 7.13 6.08
CA LEU A 72 -0.07 6.52 7.38
C LEU A 72 0.33 5.05 7.24
N ALA A 73 -0.42 4.26 6.49
CA ALA A 73 -0.12 2.84 6.27
C ALA A 73 1.17 2.64 5.45
N GLY A 74 1.45 3.53 4.49
CA GLY A 74 2.64 3.52 3.67
C GLY A 74 3.93 3.77 4.47
N MET A 75 3.84 4.47 5.60
CA MET A 75 5.00 4.66 6.49
C MET A 75 5.48 3.37 7.15
N ILE A 76 4.61 2.36 7.29
CA ILE A 76 4.95 1.07 7.92
C ILE A 76 6.08 0.36 7.15
N PRO A 77 5.98 0.09 5.84
CA PRO A 77 7.08 -0.47 5.05
C PRO A 77 8.31 0.44 4.99
N LEU A 78 8.13 1.76 5.05
CA LEU A 78 9.23 2.72 4.91
C LEU A 78 10.07 2.83 6.19
N ALA A 79 9.46 2.68 7.37
CA ALA A 79 10.10 2.90 8.66
C ALA A 79 11.42 2.12 8.87
N PRO A 80 11.54 0.83 8.51
CA PRO A 80 12.80 0.10 8.68
C PRO A 80 13.99 0.68 7.91
N TYR A 81 13.73 1.37 6.80
CA TYR A 81 14.78 2.04 6.01
C TYR A 81 15.29 3.33 6.64
N ALA A 82 14.66 3.84 7.71
CA ALA A 82 15.19 4.96 8.49
C ALA A 82 16.22 4.51 9.54
N PHE A 83 16.12 3.26 10.04
CA PHE A 83 16.92 2.77 11.16
C PHE A 83 17.95 1.71 10.76
N PHE A 84 17.69 0.94 9.71
CA PHE A 84 18.55 -0.14 9.24
C PHE A 84 19.07 0.14 7.83
N ALA A 85 20.20 -0.48 7.47
CA ALA A 85 20.82 -0.36 6.15
C ALA A 85 21.06 -1.73 5.51
N GLY A 86 21.11 -1.76 4.17
CA GLY A 86 21.41 -2.96 3.40
C GLY A 86 20.32 -4.04 3.50
N LYS A 87 20.74 -5.32 3.48
CA LYS A 87 19.82 -6.48 3.40
C LYS A 87 18.88 -6.57 4.60
N THR A 88 19.32 -6.17 5.79
CA THR A 88 18.49 -6.22 7.01
C THR A 88 17.32 -5.26 6.93
N ALA A 89 17.49 -4.06 6.37
CA ALA A 89 16.40 -3.11 6.16
C ALA A 89 15.29 -3.68 5.27
N VAL A 90 15.68 -4.33 4.17
CA VAL A 90 14.75 -4.94 3.21
C VAL A 90 13.96 -6.07 3.84
N VAL A 91 14.64 -7.00 4.51
CA VAL A 91 13.97 -8.16 5.13
C VAL A 91 13.01 -7.69 6.23
N THR A 92 13.44 -6.75 7.07
CA THR A 92 12.58 -6.19 8.13
C THR A 92 11.37 -5.46 7.56
N SER A 93 11.53 -4.68 6.48
CA SER A 93 10.42 -4.01 5.78
C SER A 93 9.41 -5.01 5.22
N ILE A 94 9.86 -6.07 4.56
CA ILE A 94 8.99 -7.11 4.00
C ILE A 94 8.21 -7.80 5.12
N ILE A 95 8.88 -8.23 6.19
CA ILE A 95 8.23 -8.90 7.33
C ILE A 95 7.20 -7.98 7.97
N LEU A 96 7.57 -6.73 8.27
CA LEU A 96 6.68 -5.77 8.92
C LEU A 96 5.46 -5.46 8.05
N SER A 97 5.64 -5.36 6.74
CA SER A 97 4.54 -5.12 5.79
C SER A 97 3.60 -6.31 5.67
N LEU A 98 4.14 -7.52 5.58
CA LEU A 98 3.32 -8.74 5.49
C LEU A 98 2.53 -8.99 6.79
N LEU A 99 3.15 -8.73 7.95
CA LEU A 99 2.44 -8.74 9.23
C LEU A 99 1.38 -7.64 9.28
N GLY A 100 1.70 -6.43 8.82
CA GLY A 100 0.74 -5.33 8.69
C GLY A 100 -0.47 -5.70 7.83
N LEU A 101 -0.26 -6.37 6.69
CA LEU A 101 -1.33 -6.85 5.82
C LEU A 101 -2.17 -7.97 6.47
N LEU A 102 -1.55 -8.87 7.24
CA LEU A 102 -2.28 -9.87 8.02
C LEU A 102 -3.18 -9.21 9.08
N ILE A 103 -2.63 -8.25 9.83
CA ILE A 103 -3.35 -7.52 10.88
C ILE A 103 -4.47 -6.70 10.28
N LEU A 104 -4.21 -5.94 9.21
CA LEU A 104 -5.22 -5.15 8.51
C LEU A 104 -6.29 -6.03 7.88
N GLY A 105 -5.90 -7.13 7.23
CA GLY A 105 -6.83 -8.05 6.59
C GLY A 105 -7.73 -8.76 7.59
N TYR A 106 -7.21 -9.12 8.76
CA TYR A 106 -8.01 -9.68 9.86
C TYR A 106 -8.90 -8.61 10.52
N GLY A 107 -8.31 -7.45 10.83
CA GLY A 107 -8.97 -6.35 11.54
C GLY A 107 -10.15 -5.77 10.75
N THR A 108 -9.93 -5.43 9.48
CA THR A 108 -11.01 -4.98 8.58
C THR A 108 -12.09 -6.05 8.46
N SER A 109 -11.71 -7.31 8.25
CA SER A 109 -12.68 -8.39 8.11
C SER A 109 -13.51 -8.65 9.38
N LYS A 110 -12.93 -8.42 10.56
CA LYS A 110 -13.65 -8.50 11.84
C LYS A 110 -14.57 -7.30 12.04
N PHE A 111 -14.12 -6.09 11.69
CA PHE A 111 -14.90 -4.86 11.81
C PHE A 111 -16.14 -4.87 10.91
N TYR A 112 -16.00 -5.34 9.67
CA TYR A 112 -17.10 -5.45 8.70
C TYR A 112 -17.87 -6.78 8.78
N HIS A 113 -17.75 -7.55 9.88
CA HIS A 113 -18.51 -8.78 10.13
C HIS A 113 -18.51 -9.79 8.96
N ARG A 114 -17.40 -9.94 8.26
CA ARG A 114 -17.29 -10.89 7.15
C ARG A 114 -17.22 -12.33 7.70
N PRO A 115 -17.79 -13.33 7.00
CA PRO A 115 -17.97 -14.69 7.52
C PRO A 115 -16.65 -15.45 7.80
N HIS A 116 -15.52 -15.07 7.17
CA HIS A 116 -14.24 -15.77 7.33
C HIS A 116 -13.04 -14.80 7.41
N PRO A 117 -12.75 -14.20 8.58
CA PRO A 117 -11.72 -13.19 8.72
C PRO A 117 -10.30 -13.69 8.52
N PHE A 118 -10.01 -14.91 8.92
CA PHE A 118 -8.71 -15.52 8.71
C PHE A 118 -8.40 -15.78 7.23
N ARG A 119 -9.41 -16.19 6.44
CA ARG A 119 -9.25 -16.39 4.99
C ARG A 119 -8.97 -15.07 4.28
N HIS A 120 -9.60 -13.98 4.72
CA HIS A 120 -9.36 -12.64 4.16
C HIS A 120 -7.94 -12.14 4.45
N ALA A 121 -7.46 -12.30 5.69
CA ALA A 121 -6.10 -11.97 6.08
C ALA A 121 -5.06 -12.73 5.24
N ILE A 122 -5.25 -14.05 5.07
CA ILE A 122 -4.37 -14.88 4.24
C ILE A 122 -4.36 -14.41 2.78
N LYS A 123 -5.52 -14.07 2.21
CA LYS A 123 -5.60 -13.53 0.85
C LYS A 123 -4.79 -12.24 0.70
N MET A 124 -4.91 -11.32 1.66
CA MET A 124 -4.13 -10.07 1.65
C MET A 124 -2.63 -10.31 1.81
N PHE A 125 -2.23 -11.27 2.65
CA PHE A 125 -0.83 -11.68 2.78
C PHE A 125 -0.26 -12.18 1.46
N PHE A 126 -0.97 -13.08 0.76
CA PHE A 126 -0.50 -13.60 -0.53
C PHE A 126 -0.47 -12.54 -1.61
N LEU A 127 -1.47 -11.67 -1.69
CA LEU A 127 -1.49 -10.55 -2.64
C LEU A 127 -0.31 -9.58 -2.39
N GLY A 128 -0.02 -9.31 -1.12
CA GLY A 128 1.16 -8.57 -0.69
C GLY A 128 2.47 -9.24 -1.09
N GLY A 129 2.58 -10.54 -0.79
CA GLY A 129 3.75 -11.36 -1.11
C GLY A 129 4.02 -11.40 -2.61
N THR A 130 2.99 -11.54 -3.44
CA THR A 130 3.15 -11.50 -4.90
C THR A 130 3.67 -10.16 -5.39
N ALA A 131 3.22 -9.04 -4.80
CA ALA A 131 3.73 -7.72 -5.17
C ALA A 131 5.20 -7.54 -4.79
N VAL A 132 5.64 -8.08 -3.64
CA VAL A 132 7.05 -8.10 -3.25
C VAL A 132 7.89 -8.91 -4.23
N LEU A 133 7.41 -10.09 -4.62
CA LEU A 133 8.10 -10.93 -5.61
C LEU A 133 8.25 -10.21 -6.96
N VAL A 134 7.17 -9.62 -7.46
CA VAL A 134 7.19 -8.83 -8.70
C VAL A 134 8.18 -7.67 -8.58
N GLY A 135 8.15 -6.92 -7.48
CA GLY A 135 9.06 -5.80 -7.25
C GLY A 135 10.53 -6.22 -7.27
N ILE A 136 10.89 -7.29 -6.55
CA ILE A 136 12.27 -7.81 -6.52
C ILE A 136 12.70 -8.31 -7.90
N LEU A 137 11.83 -9.01 -8.64
CA LEU A 137 12.14 -9.50 -9.97
C LEU A 137 12.42 -8.36 -10.94
N VAL A 138 11.55 -7.34 -10.96
CA VAL A 138 11.73 -6.14 -11.80
C VAL A 138 12.98 -5.39 -11.38
N GLY A 139 13.20 -5.18 -10.08
CA GLY A 139 14.39 -4.49 -9.56
C GLY A 139 15.69 -5.18 -9.97
N LYS A 140 15.74 -6.52 -9.96
CA LYS A 140 16.91 -7.28 -10.42
C LYS A 140 17.09 -7.26 -11.94
N LEU A 141 15.99 -7.26 -12.71
CA LEU A 141 16.06 -7.28 -14.18
C LEU A 141 16.69 -6.00 -14.74
N PHE A 142 16.39 -4.85 -14.12
CA PHE A 142 16.87 -3.54 -14.55
C PHE A 142 18.10 -3.05 -13.77
N GLN A 143 18.71 -3.91 -12.97
CA GLN A 143 19.99 -3.63 -12.32
C GLN A 143 21.13 -3.86 -13.33
N VAL A 144 21.26 -2.93 -14.29
CA VAL A 144 22.36 -2.88 -15.27
C VAL A 144 23.45 -1.95 -14.76
#